data_AF-X1KU70-F1
#
_entry.id   AF-X1KU70-F1
#
_cell.length_a   1.000
_cell.length_b   1.000
_cell.length_c   1.000
_cell.angle_alpha   90.00
_cell.angle_beta   90.00
_cell.angle_gamma   90.00
#
_symmetry.space_group_name_H-M   'P 1'
#
loop_
_entity.id
_entity.type
_entity.pdbx_description
1 polymer ?
#
loop_
_entity_poly.entity_id
_entity_poly.type
_entity_poly.pdbx_seq_one_letter_code
_entity_poly.pdbx_strand_id
1 'polypeptide(L)'
;MIKDEFKTLEKHVRELEALRHYPRVKQERDSLAMEVVQLKEKVAALENEVSTQKELSFQLSKREAEINELASKLAEAEKELTSLRAFKVKLPDSAELTLDEMRARFLHAEEDEIERKVKERLTALEKAMESRMPGLVHKRLIQVLESPSWPPEIVGVIDTTARQIADGILATRDQWPDWFKSYYLEEVNALVGHHLTAEFETRVQAEAEKRLELMKAGEWKEYASSKARAIASSLKNLLNELQGTWWFNCDRCGCRLSIDLSPSDVGLLLSGETIDITCTACLDPAPFPFVLSTIRHKVVSLSLGVLLELYMGSAPP
;
A
#
# COMPACT_ATOMS: atom_id res chain seq x y z
N MET A 1 -117.33 12.99 116.42
CA MET A 1 -115.90 12.98 116.77
C MET A 1 -115.18 11.68 116.44
N ILE A 2 -115.72 10.49 116.73
CA ILE A 2 -115.01 9.20 116.53
C ILE A 2 -114.69 8.88 115.04
N LYS A 3 -115.49 9.39 114.10
CA LYS A 3 -115.27 9.14 112.66
C LYS A 3 -114.00 9.76 112.09
N ASP A 4 -113.42 10.79 112.71
CA ASP A 4 -112.25 11.46 112.13
C ASP A 4 -110.93 10.84 112.57
N GLU A 5 -110.82 10.29 113.79
CA GLU A 5 -109.59 9.60 114.23
C GLU A 5 -109.35 8.28 113.48
N PHE A 6 -110.42 7.53 113.20
CA PHE A 6 -110.35 6.33 112.38
C PHE A 6 -109.87 6.63 110.96
N LYS A 7 -110.31 7.75 110.36
CA LYS A 7 -109.82 8.19 109.05
C LYS A 7 -108.32 8.48 109.09
N THR A 8 -107.81 9.05 110.18
CA THR A 8 -106.38 9.38 110.32
C THR A 8 -105.52 8.12 110.47
N LEU A 9 -105.97 7.13 111.25
CA LEU A 9 -105.26 5.86 111.40
C LEU A 9 -105.29 5.04 110.11
N GLU A 10 -106.44 4.99 109.45
CA GLU A 10 -106.61 4.34 108.15
C GLU A 10 -105.70 4.98 107.08
N LYS A 11 -105.50 6.29 107.18
CA LYS A 11 -104.52 7.01 106.35
C LYS A 11 -103.09 6.56 106.62
N HIS A 12 -102.66 6.43 107.87
CA HIS A 12 -101.29 6.01 108.21
C HIS A 12 -100.98 4.55 107.85
N VAL A 13 -101.95 3.63 107.97
CA VAL A 13 -101.78 2.24 107.52
C VAL A 13 -101.59 2.20 106.00
N ARG A 14 -102.37 2.98 105.24
CA ARG A 14 -102.20 3.12 103.78
C ARG A 14 -100.83 3.72 103.42
N GLU A 15 -100.33 4.67 104.21
CA GLU A 15 -99.00 5.27 104.01
C GLU A 15 -97.88 4.24 104.26
N LEU A 16 -97.98 3.39 105.30
CA LEU A 16 -97.02 2.32 105.57
C LEU A 16 -97.09 1.18 104.54
N GLU A 17 -98.28 0.82 104.07
CA GLU A 17 -98.45 -0.13 102.97
C GLU A 17 -97.86 0.43 101.68
N ALA A 18 -98.02 1.72 101.40
CA ALA A 18 -97.37 2.38 100.28
C ALA A 18 -95.84 2.32 100.40
N LEU A 19 -95.27 2.54 101.59
CA LEU A 19 -93.83 2.40 101.84
C LEU A 19 -93.34 0.95 101.70
N ARG A 20 -94.14 -0.05 102.12
CA ARG A 20 -93.81 -1.47 101.95
C ARG A 20 -93.75 -1.88 100.48
N HIS A 21 -94.62 -1.34 99.64
CA HIS A 21 -94.65 -1.63 98.21
C HIS A 21 -93.70 -0.75 97.38
N TYR A 22 -93.19 0.34 97.96
CA TYR A 22 -92.32 1.30 97.29
C TYR A 22 -91.07 0.69 96.62
N PRO A 23 -90.34 -0.28 97.22
CA PRO A 23 -89.17 -0.86 96.57
C PRO A 23 -89.51 -1.59 95.27
N ARG A 24 -90.65 -2.31 95.25
CA ARG A 24 -91.13 -3.03 94.06
C ARG A 24 -91.54 -2.05 92.96
N VAL A 25 -92.31 -1.02 93.32
CA VAL A 25 -92.73 0.04 92.37
C VAL A 25 -91.52 0.81 91.83
N LYS A 26 -90.50 1.06 92.67
CA LYS A 26 -89.25 1.70 92.25
C LYS A 26 -88.46 0.81 91.27
N GLN A 27 -88.37 -0.50 91.53
CA GLN A 27 -87.69 -1.44 90.64
C GLN A 27 -88.41 -1.57 89.29
N GLU A 28 -89.75 -1.66 89.29
CA GLU A 28 -90.55 -1.68 88.07
C GLU A 28 -90.40 -0.36 87.28
N ARG A 29 -90.42 0.79 87.97
CA ARG A 29 -90.14 2.10 87.36
C ARG A 29 -88.75 2.14 86.73
N ASP A 30 -87.73 1.65 87.42
CA ASP A 30 -86.34 1.69 86.94
C ASP A 30 -86.14 0.73 85.76
N SER A 31 -86.78 -0.45 85.77
CA SER A 31 -86.81 -1.38 84.63
C SER A 31 -87.48 -0.77 83.42
N LEU A 32 -88.67 -0.18 83.60
CA LEU A 32 -89.40 0.52 82.54
C LEU A 32 -88.62 1.74 82.03
N ALA A 33 -87.91 2.46 82.90
CA ALA A 33 -87.07 3.58 82.48
C ALA A 33 -85.92 3.10 81.57
N MET A 34 -85.28 1.98 81.88
CA MET A 34 -84.25 1.40 81.01
C MET A 34 -84.83 0.91 79.67
N GLU A 35 -85.99 0.26 79.67
CA GLU A 35 -86.66 -0.15 78.42
C GLU A 35 -87.05 1.06 77.56
N VAL A 36 -87.54 2.13 78.18
CA VAL A 36 -87.86 3.37 77.47
C VAL A 36 -86.60 4.00 76.85
N VAL A 37 -85.46 3.95 77.53
CA VAL A 37 -84.18 4.41 76.96
C VAL A 37 -83.78 3.55 75.77
N GLN A 38 -83.79 2.21 75.91
CA GLN A 38 -83.44 1.30 74.82
C GLN A 38 -84.38 1.42 73.61
N LEU A 39 -85.68 1.61 73.84
CA LEU A 39 -86.65 1.81 72.77
C LEU A 39 -86.44 3.16 72.09
N LYS A 40 -86.12 4.23 72.82
CA LYS A 40 -85.77 5.53 72.23
C LYS A 40 -84.52 5.45 71.36
N GLU A 41 -83.49 4.73 71.81
CA GLU A 41 -82.27 4.51 71.02
C GLU A 41 -82.56 3.72 69.74
N LYS A 42 -83.39 2.67 69.81
CA LYS A 42 -83.80 1.89 68.63
C LYS A 42 -84.64 2.71 67.65
N VAL A 43 -85.57 3.53 68.15
CA VAL A 43 -86.37 4.41 67.31
C VAL A 43 -85.47 5.43 66.61
N ALA A 44 -84.54 6.06 67.33
CA ALA A 44 -83.59 7.00 66.72
C ALA A 44 -82.69 6.33 65.67
N ALA A 45 -82.23 5.10 65.91
CA ALA A 45 -81.45 4.34 64.93
C ALA A 45 -82.26 4.02 63.67
N LEU A 46 -83.50 3.55 63.82
CA LEU A 46 -84.38 3.25 62.69
C LEU A 46 -84.80 4.51 61.92
N GLU A 47 -85.02 5.63 62.60
CA GLU A 47 -85.30 6.92 61.96
C GLU A 47 -84.12 7.39 61.10
N ASN A 48 -82.89 7.22 61.59
CA ASN A 48 -81.68 7.51 60.82
C ASN A 48 -81.56 6.58 59.60
N GLU A 49 -81.77 5.27 59.77
CA GLU A 49 -81.75 4.31 58.65
C GLU A 49 -82.79 4.66 57.58
N VAL A 50 -84.03 4.95 57.97
CA VAL A 50 -85.10 5.38 57.04
C VAL A 50 -84.73 6.68 56.33
N SER A 51 -84.10 7.63 57.03
CA SER A 51 -83.60 8.86 56.42
C SER A 51 -82.53 8.57 55.36
N THR A 52 -81.54 7.72 55.69
CA THR A 52 -80.49 7.33 54.73
C THR A 52 -81.04 6.57 53.53
N GLN A 53 -82.02 5.69 53.73
CA GLN A 53 -82.64 4.91 52.66
C GLN A 53 -83.44 5.82 51.72
N LYS A 54 -84.14 6.83 52.26
CA LYS A 54 -84.81 7.84 51.45
C LYS A 54 -83.83 8.63 50.60
N GLU A 55 -82.71 9.08 51.17
CA GLU A 55 -81.66 9.79 50.43
C GLU A 55 -81.07 8.92 49.31
N LEU A 56 -80.74 7.66 49.60
CA LEU A 56 -80.23 6.73 48.58
C LEU A 56 -81.26 6.46 47.47
N SER A 57 -82.54 6.31 47.82
CA SER A 57 -83.60 6.12 46.82
C SER A 57 -83.75 7.34 45.90
N PHE A 58 -83.60 8.55 46.45
CA PHE A 58 -83.63 9.78 45.68
C PHE A 58 -82.42 9.88 44.74
N GLN A 59 -81.22 9.53 45.22
CA GLN A 59 -80.02 9.50 44.38
C GLN A 59 -80.10 8.46 43.26
N LEU A 60 -80.63 7.26 43.54
CA LEU A 60 -80.83 6.23 42.53
C LEU A 60 -81.80 6.70 41.44
N SER A 61 -82.94 7.28 41.84
CA SER A 61 -83.90 7.83 40.89
C SER A 61 -83.28 8.91 39.98
N LYS A 62 -82.45 9.79 40.57
CA LYS A 62 -81.72 10.81 39.80
C LYS A 62 -80.74 10.19 38.80
N ARG A 63 -79.94 9.20 39.23
CA ARG A 63 -78.98 8.51 38.36
C ARG A 63 -79.65 7.73 37.24
N GLU A 64 -80.79 7.10 37.53
CA GLU A 64 -81.57 6.38 36.53
C GLU A 64 -82.12 7.33 35.44
N ALA A 65 -82.57 8.52 35.84
CA ALA A 65 -82.97 9.56 34.89
C ALA A 65 -81.79 10.04 34.01
N GLU A 66 -80.61 10.27 34.59
CA GLU A 66 -79.39 10.66 33.87
C GLU A 66 -78.96 9.58 32.85
N ILE A 67 -79.02 8.30 33.23
CA ILE A 67 -78.68 7.18 32.35
C ILE A 67 -79.64 7.10 31.16
N ASN A 68 -80.95 7.23 31.42
CA ASN A 68 -81.96 7.20 30.36
C ASN A 68 -81.81 8.38 29.39
N GLU A 69 -81.47 9.57 29.89
CA GLU A 69 -81.18 10.73 29.03
C GLU A 69 -79.96 10.49 28.13
N LEU A 70 -78.86 9.98 28.70
CA LEU A 70 -77.65 9.67 27.92
C LEU A 70 -77.88 8.56 26.89
N ALA A 71 -78.65 7.52 27.24
CA ALA A 71 -79.01 6.46 26.31
C ALA A 71 -79.81 7.00 25.11
N SER A 72 -80.74 7.93 25.35
CA SER A 72 -81.49 8.60 24.27
C SER A 72 -80.58 9.41 23.36
N LYS A 73 -79.64 10.19 23.91
CA LYS A 73 -78.68 10.99 23.13
C LYS A 73 -77.75 10.11 22.30
N LEU A 74 -77.29 8.99 22.86
CA LEU A 74 -76.45 8.04 22.14
C LEU A 74 -77.20 7.43 20.95
N ALA A 75 -78.44 6.99 21.14
CA ALA A 75 -79.27 6.46 20.07
C ALA A 75 -79.54 7.50 18.96
N GLU A 76 -79.74 8.76 19.32
CA GLU A 76 -79.91 9.85 18.36
C GLU A 76 -78.62 10.10 17.57
N ALA A 77 -77.46 10.17 18.23
CA ALA A 77 -76.16 10.34 17.57
C ALA A 77 -75.81 9.17 16.64
N GLU A 78 -76.11 7.92 17.03
CA GLU A 78 -75.94 6.75 16.17
C GLU A 78 -76.83 6.82 14.92
N LYS A 79 -78.08 7.28 15.08
CA LYS A 79 -78.99 7.51 13.97
C LYS A 79 -78.49 8.61 13.03
N GLU A 80 -77.96 9.70 13.57
CA GLU A 80 -77.35 10.76 12.77
C GLU A 80 -76.12 10.25 12.01
N LEU A 81 -75.20 9.54 12.67
CA LEU A 81 -74.02 8.96 12.02
C LEU A 81 -74.39 7.97 10.91
N THR A 82 -75.37 7.10 11.15
CA THR A 82 -75.82 6.16 10.12
C THR A 82 -76.47 6.87 8.94
N SER A 83 -77.25 7.93 9.19
CA SER A 83 -77.84 8.74 8.12
C SER A 83 -76.79 9.52 7.32
N LEU A 84 -75.79 10.11 7.98
CA LEU A 84 -74.68 10.80 7.32
C LEU A 84 -73.80 9.85 6.52
N ARG A 85 -73.59 8.63 7.02
CA ARG A 85 -72.81 7.60 6.30
C ARG A 85 -73.54 7.06 5.08
N ALA A 86 -74.87 6.92 5.17
CA ALA A 86 -75.72 6.50 4.06
C ALA A 86 -76.06 7.66 3.10
N PHE A 87 -75.76 8.90 3.47
CA PHE A 87 -76.00 10.07 2.65
C PHE A 87 -75.16 9.98 1.38
N LYS A 88 -75.83 9.97 0.24
CA LYS A 88 -75.21 9.95 -1.07
C LYS A 88 -75.31 11.32 -1.72
N VAL A 89 -74.18 11.82 -2.21
CA VAL A 89 -74.14 13.07 -2.96
C VAL A 89 -74.27 12.75 -4.44
N LYS A 90 -75.16 13.47 -5.13
CA LYS A 90 -75.20 13.50 -6.59
C LYS A 90 -74.18 14.51 -7.08
N LEU A 91 -73.15 14.00 -7.73
CA LEU A 91 -72.20 14.82 -8.46
C LEU A 91 -72.71 15.03 -9.91
N PRO A 92 -72.45 16.19 -10.54
CA PRO A 92 -73.03 16.59 -11.82
C PRO A 92 -72.88 15.56 -12.96
N ASP A 93 -71.83 14.72 -12.92
CA ASP A 93 -71.49 13.76 -13.98
C ASP A 93 -71.22 12.32 -13.48
N SER A 94 -71.66 11.96 -12.27
CA SER A 94 -71.43 10.60 -11.75
C SER A 94 -72.59 10.06 -10.91
N ALA A 95 -72.61 8.73 -10.75
CA ALA A 95 -73.57 8.04 -9.89
C ALA A 95 -73.57 8.61 -8.46
N GLU A 96 -74.68 8.40 -7.74
CA GLU A 96 -74.78 8.74 -6.31
C GLU A 96 -73.67 8.02 -5.52
N LEU A 97 -72.75 8.80 -4.93
CA LEU A 97 -71.61 8.27 -4.18
C LEU A 97 -71.74 8.63 -2.70
N THR A 98 -71.35 7.69 -1.85
CA THR A 98 -71.13 7.90 -0.42
C THR A 98 -69.82 8.66 -0.19
N LEU A 99 -69.65 9.25 1.00
CA LEU A 99 -68.40 9.92 1.40
C LEU A 99 -67.19 8.98 1.34
N ASP A 100 -67.38 7.70 1.73
CA ASP A 100 -66.32 6.69 1.69
C ASP A 100 -65.87 6.40 0.25
N GLU A 101 -66.81 6.32 -0.69
CA GLU A 101 -66.51 6.11 -2.12
C GLU A 101 -65.84 7.35 -2.75
N MET A 102 -66.26 8.57 -2.38
CA MET A 102 -65.59 9.80 -2.81
C MET A 102 -64.16 9.88 -2.29
N ARG A 103 -63.94 9.52 -1.02
CA ARG A 103 -62.60 9.46 -0.43
C ARG A 103 -61.71 8.46 -1.16
N ALA A 104 -62.22 7.27 -1.47
CA ALA A 104 -61.47 6.26 -2.21
C ALA A 104 -61.08 6.76 -3.62
N ARG A 105 -62.01 7.39 -4.35
CA ARG A 105 -61.72 7.98 -5.68
C ARG A 105 -60.69 9.10 -5.62
N PHE A 106 -60.78 9.97 -4.61
CA PHE A 106 -59.81 11.05 -4.42
C PHE A 106 -58.41 10.49 -4.15
N LEU A 107 -58.29 9.52 -3.23
CA LEU A 107 -57.00 8.89 -2.93
C LEU A 107 -56.40 8.21 -4.16
N HIS A 108 -57.21 7.51 -4.95
CA HIS A 108 -56.73 6.88 -6.17
C HIS A 108 -56.26 7.90 -7.22
N ALA A 109 -56.99 9.01 -7.39
CA ALA A 109 -56.58 10.08 -8.30
C ALA A 109 -55.28 10.78 -7.85
N GLU A 110 -55.07 10.95 -6.54
CA GLU A 110 -53.80 11.45 -5.98
C GLU A 110 -52.66 10.46 -6.20
N GLU A 111 -52.88 9.17 -5.98
CA GLU A 111 -51.90 8.11 -6.25
C GLU A 111 -51.48 8.08 -7.73
N ASP A 112 -52.45 8.13 -8.65
CA ASP A 112 -52.21 8.18 -10.10
C ASP A 112 -51.40 9.43 -10.49
N GLU A 113 -51.72 10.58 -9.91
CA GLU A 113 -51.01 11.84 -10.16
C GLU A 113 -49.57 11.81 -9.63
N ILE A 114 -49.36 11.21 -8.45
CA ILE A 114 -48.03 10.97 -7.89
C ILE A 114 -47.24 10.03 -8.80
N GLU A 115 -47.83 8.90 -9.21
CA GLU A 115 -47.17 7.93 -10.06
C GLU A 115 -46.77 8.56 -11.41
N ARG A 116 -47.66 9.35 -12.02
CA ARG A 116 -47.39 10.09 -13.24
C ARG A 116 -46.21 11.04 -13.08
N LYS A 117 -46.21 11.88 -12.03
CA LYS A 117 -45.10 12.82 -11.74
C LYS A 117 -43.78 12.11 -11.49
N VAL A 118 -43.80 10.96 -10.82
CA VAL A 118 -42.60 10.16 -10.55
C VAL A 118 -42.05 9.58 -11.86
N LYS A 119 -42.90 9.00 -12.71
CA LYS A 119 -42.49 8.50 -14.04
C LYS A 119 -41.91 9.61 -14.91
N GLU A 120 -42.56 10.77 -14.96
CA GLU A 120 -42.05 11.94 -15.71
C GLU A 120 -40.67 12.39 -15.20
N ARG A 121 -40.47 12.45 -13.87
CA ARG A 121 -39.17 12.81 -13.30
C ARG A 121 -38.09 11.76 -13.55
N LEU A 122 -38.42 10.47 -13.45
CA LEU A 122 -37.48 9.38 -13.71
C LEU A 122 -37.02 9.39 -15.17
N THR A 123 -37.95 9.49 -16.12
CA THR A 123 -37.61 9.55 -17.54
C THR A 123 -36.81 10.81 -17.90
N ALA A 124 -37.11 11.96 -17.26
CA ALA A 124 -36.30 13.16 -17.43
C ALA A 124 -34.88 13.00 -16.85
N LEU A 125 -34.74 12.35 -15.69
CA LEU A 125 -33.45 12.07 -15.07
C LEU A 125 -32.62 11.09 -15.90
N GLU A 126 -33.24 10.05 -16.44
CA GLU A 126 -32.61 9.07 -17.31
C GLU A 126 -32.04 9.75 -18.57
N LYS A 127 -32.85 10.55 -19.28
CA LYS A 127 -32.37 11.35 -20.42
C LYS A 127 -31.25 12.33 -20.05
N ALA A 128 -31.34 12.95 -18.87
CA ALA A 128 -30.28 13.84 -18.37
C ALA A 128 -28.99 13.07 -18.03
N MET A 129 -29.08 11.84 -17.54
CA MET A 129 -27.92 10.97 -17.34
C MET A 129 -27.34 10.50 -18.67
N GLU A 130 -28.15 10.00 -19.59
CA GLU A 130 -27.73 9.55 -20.93
C GLU A 130 -26.99 10.65 -21.68
N SER A 131 -27.51 11.88 -21.68
CA SER A 131 -26.84 13.02 -22.32
C SER A 131 -25.51 13.41 -21.64
N ARG A 132 -25.36 13.16 -20.34
CA ARG A 132 -24.10 13.43 -19.60
C ARG A 132 -23.12 12.26 -19.63
N MET A 133 -23.59 11.05 -19.92
CA MET A 133 -22.81 9.81 -19.87
C MET A 133 -21.57 9.88 -20.77
N PRO A 134 -21.61 10.35 -22.03
CA PRO A 134 -20.42 10.46 -22.86
C PRO A 134 -19.33 11.34 -22.23
N GLY A 135 -19.71 12.45 -21.61
CA GLY A 135 -18.77 13.34 -20.93
C GLY A 135 -18.18 12.73 -19.66
N LEU A 136 -18.96 11.94 -18.91
CA LEU A 136 -18.48 11.22 -17.73
C LEU A 136 -17.54 10.07 -18.12
N VAL A 137 -17.89 9.32 -19.17
CA VAL A 137 -17.06 8.24 -19.74
C VAL A 137 -15.74 8.83 -20.24
N HIS A 138 -15.78 9.94 -20.99
CA HIS A 138 -14.58 10.60 -21.48
C HIS A 138 -13.68 11.08 -20.33
N LYS A 139 -14.24 11.74 -19.32
CA LYS A 139 -13.48 12.15 -18.12
C LYS A 139 -12.86 10.96 -17.40
N ARG A 140 -13.61 9.87 -17.25
CA ARG A 140 -13.11 8.66 -16.60
C ARG A 140 -12.01 7.99 -17.43
N LEU A 141 -12.15 7.96 -18.75
CA LEU A 141 -11.13 7.42 -19.64
C LEU A 141 -9.84 8.21 -19.54
N ILE A 142 -9.89 9.55 -19.54
CA ILE A 142 -8.71 10.40 -19.35
C ILE A 142 -8.03 10.08 -18.01
N GLN A 143 -8.78 10.01 -16.91
CA GLN A 143 -8.22 9.66 -15.60
C GLN A 143 -7.52 8.29 -15.59
N VAL A 144 -8.09 7.31 -16.29
CA VAL A 144 -7.47 5.97 -16.40
C VAL A 144 -6.20 6.03 -17.24
N LEU A 145 -6.20 6.78 -18.35
CA LEU A 145 -5.01 6.95 -19.20
C LEU A 145 -3.88 7.71 -18.48
N GLU A 146 -4.23 8.71 -17.67
CA GLU A 146 -3.27 9.48 -16.84
C GLU A 146 -2.76 8.70 -15.62
N SER A 147 -3.38 7.56 -15.28
CA SER A 147 -2.97 6.77 -14.14
C SER A 147 -1.67 6.00 -14.42
N PRO A 148 -0.76 5.87 -13.44
CA PRO A 148 0.52 5.18 -13.61
C PRO A 148 0.38 3.65 -13.73
N SER A 149 -0.80 3.10 -13.42
CA SER A 149 -1.11 1.68 -13.51
C SER A 149 -2.41 1.48 -14.30
N TRP A 150 -2.29 1.00 -15.54
CA TRP A 150 -3.45 0.69 -16.36
C TRP A 150 -4.04 -0.67 -15.98
N PRO A 151 -5.38 -0.82 -16.04
CA PRO A 151 -6.02 -2.12 -15.96
C PRO A 151 -5.43 -3.12 -16.97
N PRO A 152 -5.33 -4.40 -16.61
CA PRO A 152 -4.68 -5.42 -17.44
C PRO A 152 -5.33 -5.56 -18.82
N GLU A 153 -6.63 -5.29 -18.95
CA GLU A 153 -7.35 -5.32 -20.22
C GLU A 153 -6.84 -4.23 -21.18
N ILE A 154 -6.55 -3.02 -20.67
CA ILE A 154 -6.04 -1.91 -21.47
C ILE A 154 -4.59 -2.17 -21.89
N VAL A 155 -3.76 -2.66 -20.96
CA VAL A 155 -2.37 -3.07 -21.26
C VAL A 155 -2.37 -4.13 -22.36
N GLY A 156 -3.23 -5.15 -22.26
CA GLY A 156 -3.36 -6.19 -23.26
C GLY A 156 -3.73 -5.66 -24.65
N VAL A 157 -4.69 -4.73 -24.74
CA VAL A 157 -5.08 -4.12 -26.02
C VAL A 157 -3.94 -3.28 -26.61
N ILE A 158 -3.26 -2.49 -25.78
CA ILE A 158 -2.14 -1.65 -26.22
C ILE A 158 -0.98 -2.52 -26.69
N ASP A 159 -0.58 -3.53 -25.93
CA ASP A 159 0.51 -4.44 -26.30
C ASP A 159 0.19 -5.20 -27.59
N THR A 160 -1.05 -5.66 -27.76
CA THR A 160 -1.47 -6.38 -28.96
C THR A 160 -1.45 -5.47 -30.19
N THR A 161 -1.95 -4.24 -30.04
CA THR A 161 -1.97 -3.25 -31.13
C THR A 161 -0.56 -2.77 -31.47
N ALA A 162 0.27 -2.49 -30.45
CA ALA A 162 1.66 -2.11 -30.61
C ALA A 162 2.46 -3.23 -31.30
N ARG A 163 2.22 -4.49 -30.94
CA ARG A 163 2.82 -5.64 -31.61
C ARG A 163 2.38 -5.74 -33.07
N GLN A 164 1.08 -5.59 -33.37
CA GLN A 164 0.59 -5.60 -34.76
C GLN A 164 1.21 -4.47 -35.60
N ILE A 165 1.34 -3.26 -35.05
CA ILE A 165 1.99 -2.14 -35.73
C ILE A 165 3.47 -2.42 -35.93
N ALA A 166 4.18 -2.89 -34.89
CA ALA A 166 5.59 -3.23 -34.97
C ALA A 166 5.84 -4.32 -36.00
N ASP A 167 5.06 -5.40 -36.00
CA ASP A 167 5.15 -6.49 -36.96
C ASP A 167 4.87 -6.01 -38.39
N GLY A 168 3.89 -5.11 -38.57
CA GLY A 168 3.60 -4.49 -39.87
C GLY A 168 4.75 -3.62 -40.40
N ILE A 169 5.35 -2.81 -39.52
CA ILE A 169 6.53 -1.98 -39.85
C ILE A 169 7.72 -2.89 -40.16
N LEU A 170 8.00 -3.89 -39.32
CA LEU A 170 9.13 -4.81 -39.49
C LEU A 170 9.02 -5.65 -40.77
N ALA A 171 7.81 -6.04 -41.17
CA ALA A 171 7.58 -6.75 -42.43
C ALA A 171 7.90 -5.91 -43.67
N THR A 172 7.87 -4.58 -43.56
CA THR A 172 7.95 -3.65 -44.70
C THR A 172 9.16 -2.74 -44.54
N ARG A 173 10.32 -3.17 -45.05
CA ARG A 173 11.63 -2.50 -44.89
C ARG A 173 11.63 -1.02 -45.29
N ASP A 174 10.83 -0.67 -46.29
CA ASP A 174 10.62 0.68 -46.79
C ASP A 174 9.96 1.61 -45.76
N GLN A 175 9.10 1.07 -44.89
CA GLN A 175 8.45 1.79 -43.79
C GLN A 175 9.34 1.97 -42.56
N TRP A 176 10.55 1.42 -42.56
CA TRP A 176 11.44 1.57 -41.43
C TRP A 176 11.92 3.03 -41.33
N PRO A 177 11.94 3.62 -40.12
CA PRO A 177 12.59 4.90 -39.88
C PRO A 177 14.06 4.87 -40.33
N ASP A 178 14.57 5.98 -40.85
CA ASP A 178 15.94 6.04 -41.39
C ASP A 178 17.00 5.71 -40.34
N TRP A 179 16.79 6.12 -39.08
CA TRP A 179 17.67 5.76 -37.96
C TRP A 179 17.71 4.25 -37.70
N PHE A 180 16.60 3.54 -37.92
CA PHE A 180 16.52 2.10 -37.72
C PHE A 180 17.16 1.35 -38.89
N LYS A 181 16.98 1.86 -40.12
CA LYS A 181 17.69 1.36 -41.31
C LYS A 181 19.20 1.48 -41.13
N SER A 182 19.71 2.63 -40.66
CA SER A 182 21.14 2.82 -40.43
C SER A 182 21.67 1.91 -39.34
N TYR A 183 20.97 1.84 -38.19
CA TYR A 183 21.33 0.96 -37.09
C TYR A 183 21.39 -0.53 -37.52
N TYR A 184 20.35 -1.00 -38.21
CA TYR A 184 20.31 -2.39 -38.69
C TYR A 184 21.41 -2.68 -39.72
N LEU A 185 21.69 -1.74 -40.62
CA LEU A 185 22.78 -1.89 -41.59
C LEU A 185 24.16 -1.91 -40.93
N GLU A 186 24.39 -1.06 -39.92
CA GLU A 186 25.63 -1.07 -39.13
C GLU A 186 25.82 -2.41 -38.40
N GLU A 187 24.77 -2.91 -37.74
CA GLU A 187 24.80 -4.19 -37.02
C GLU A 187 25.08 -5.37 -37.97
N VAL A 188 24.40 -5.41 -39.12
CA VAL A 188 24.63 -6.44 -40.15
C VAL A 188 26.05 -6.35 -40.70
N ASN A 189 26.53 -5.15 -41.01
CA ASN A 189 27.90 -4.96 -41.51
C ASN A 189 28.95 -5.36 -40.46
N ALA A 190 28.71 -5.07 -39.19
CA ALA A 190 29.59 -5.49 -38.10
C ALA A 190 29.63 -7.02 -37.96
N LEU A 191 28.47 -7.69 -37.99
CA LEU A 191 28.38 -9.15 -37.90
C LEU A 191 29.00 -9.85 -39.12
N VAL A 192 28.72 -9.36 -40.33
CA VAL A 192 29.32 -9.89 -41.56
C VAL A 192 30.84 -9.64 -41.56
N GLY A 193 31.29 -8.46 -41.15
CA GLY A 193 32.70 -8.13 -41.02
C GLY A 193 33.42 -9.03 -40.03
N HIS A 194 32.82 -9.26 -38.84
CA HIS A 194 33.36 -10.19 -37.85
C HIS A 194 33.44 -11.62 -38.37
N HIS A 195 32.38 -12.11 -39.00
CA HIS A 195 32.35 -13.48 -39.54
C HIS A 195 33.40 -13.68 -40.64
N LEU A 196 33.51 -12.74 -41.59
CA LEU A 196 34.50 -12.79 -42.65
C LEU A 196 35.93 -12.70 -42.11
N THR A 197 36.17 -11.87 -41.10
CA THR A 197 37.49 -11.74 -40.46
C THR A 197 37.87 -13.02 -39.75
N ALA A 198 36.96 -13.62 -38.97
CA ALA A 198 37.19 -14.89 -38.29
C ALA A 198 37.44 -16.03 -39.28
N GLU A 199 36.68 -16.10 -40.37
CA GLU A 199 36.89 -17.10 -41.42
C GLU A 199 38.25 -16.91 -42.11
N PHE A 200 38.62 -15.66 -42.42
CA PHE A 200 39.91 -15.33 -43.02
C PHE A 200 41.07 -15.72 -42.09
N GLU A 201 41.03 -15.32 -40.81
CA GLU A 201 42.04 -15.68 -39.81
C GLU A 201 42.19 -17.20 -39.69
N THR A 202 41.07 -17.93 -39.66
CA THR A 202 41.08 -19.39 -39.59
C THR A 202 41.77 -20.02 -40.81
N ARG A 203 41.49 -19.51 -42.02
CA ARG A 203 42.14 -19.99 -43.25
C ARG A 203 43.63 -19.66 -43.28
N VAL A 204 44.00 -18.45 -42.85
CA VAL A 204 45.41 -18.02 -42.78
C VAL A 204 46.18 -18.87 -41.77
N GLN A 205 45.60 -19.10 -40.58
CA GLN A 205 46.21 -19.92 -39.55
C GLN A 205 46.42 -21.37 -40.04
N ALA A 206 45.40 -21.96 -40.67
CA ALA A 206 45.50 -23.33 -41.21
C ALA A 206 46.59 -23.46 -42.30
N GLU A 207 46.69 -22.48 -43.21
CA GLU A 207 47.73 -22.51 -44.25
C GLU A 207 49.14 -22.22 -43.66
N ALA A 208 49.24 -21.36 -42.66
CA ALA A 208 50.48 -21.10 -41.94
C ALA A 208 50.99 -22.35 -41.20
N GLU A 209 50.11 -23.06 -40.49
CA GLU A 209 50.43 -24.32 -39.81
C GLU A 209 50.86 -25.40 -40.81
N LYS A 210 50.11 -25.55 -41.92
CA LYS A 210 50.49 -26.46 -42.99
C LYS A 210 51.87 -26.15 -43.57
N ARG A 211 52.19 -24.87 -43.80
CA ARG A 211 53.51 -24.45 -44.29
C ARG A 211 54.61 -24.69 -43.26
N LEU A 212 54.32 -24.49 -41.98
CA LEU A 212 55.24 -24.81 -40.89
C LEU A 212 55.54 -26.30 -40.82
N GLU A 213 54.54 -27.17 -40.95
CA GLU A 213 54.73 -28.63 -40.95
C GLU A 213 55.54 -29.10 -42.17
N LEU A 214 55.29 -28.53 -43.35
CA LEU A 214 56.12 -28.77 -44.54
C LEU A 214 57.58 -28.35 -44.31
N MET A 215 57.80 -27.17 -43.71
CA MET A 215 59.14 -26.72 -43.34
C MET A 215 59.80 -27.67 -42.34
N LYS A 216 59.10 -28.11 -41.29
CA LYS A 216 59.61 -29.08 -40.30
C LYS A 216 60.06 -30.38 -40.96
N ALA A 217 59.29 -30.89 -41.91
CA ALA A 217 59.52 -32.19 -42.53
C ALA A 217 60.70 -32.20 -43.52
N GLY A 218 60.85 -31.16 -44.35
CA GLY A 218 61.82 -31.17 -45.45
C GLY A 218 62.97 -30.17 -45.32
N GLU A 219 62.70 -28.99 -44.77
CA GLU A 219 63.58 -27.82 -44.96
C GLU A 219 64.17 -27.30 -43.64
N TRP A 220 63.69 -27.77 -42.49
CA TRP A 220 64.04 -27.22 -41.18
C TRP A 220 65.52 -27.30 -40.89
N LYS A 221 66.15 -28.44 -41.20
CA LYS A 221 67.58 -28.63 -40.98
C LYS A 221 68.39 -27.64 -41.80
N GLU A 222 68.03 -27.42 -43.06
CA GLU A 222 68.74 -26.51 -43.97
C GLU A 222 68.48 -25.05 -43.62
N TYR A 223 67.23 -24.69 -43.35
CA TYR A 223 66.82 -23.36 -42.90
C TYR A 223 67.49 -22.97 -41.58
N ALA A 224 67.41 -23.83 -40.56
CA ALA A 224 68.04 -23.60 -39.27
C ALA A 224 69.56 -23.52 -39.40
N SER A 225 70.18 -24.40 -40.21
CA SER A 225 71.63 -24.36 -40.44
C SER A 225 72.07 -23.12 -41.23
N SER A 226 71.25 -22.62 -42.16
CA SER A 226 71.49 -21.37 -42.90
C SER A 226 71.41 -20.16 -41.97
N LYS A 227 70.34 -20.07 -41.17
CA LYS A 227 70.16 -19.00 -40.18
C LYS A 227 71.24 -19.02 -39.10
N ALA A 228 71.58 -20.20 -38.57
CA ALA A 228 72.67 -20.35 -37.61
C ALA A 228 74.02 -19.94 -38.21
N ARG A 229 74.31 -20.30 -39.47
CA ARG A 229 75.51 -19.83 -40.18
C ARG A 229 75.52 -18.31 -40.37
N ALA A 230 74.39 -17.72 -40.74
CA ALA A 230 74.28 -16.26 -40.88
C ALA A 230 74.54 -15.56 -39.54
N ILE A 231 73.91 -16.03 -38.46
CA ILE A 231 74.12 -15.50 -37.11
C ILE A 231 75.57 -15.69 -36.66
N ALA A 232 76.15 -16.88 -36.85
CA ALA A 232 77.54 -17.15 -36.52
C ALA A 232 78.51 -16.27 -37.32
N SER A 233 78.23 -16.01 -38.60
CA SER A 233 79.03 -15.11 -39.43
C SER A 233 78.94 -13.65 -38.97
N SER A 234 77.73 -13.21 -38.58
CA SER A 234 77.51 -11.87 -38.03
C SER A 234 78.21 -11.69 -36.69
N LEU A 235 78.10 -12.68 -35.80
CA LEU A 235 78.81 -12.69 -34.51
C LEU A 235 80.32 -12.69 -34.71
N LYS A 236 80.84 -13.51 -35.63
CA LYS A 236 82.27 -13.54 -35.94
C LYS A 236 82.78 -12.19 -36.46
N ASN A 237 82.01 -11.52 -37.32
CA ASN A 237 82.37 -10.20 -37.82
C ASN A 237 82.40 -9.16 -36.68
N LEU A 238 81.37 -9.16 -35.83
CA LEU A 238 81.29 -8.26 -34.68
C LEU A 238 82.45 -8.51 -33.70
N LEU A 239 82.81 -9.77 -33.44
CA LEU A 239 83.95 -10.12 -32.59
C LEU A 239 85.28 -9.68 -33.18
N ASN A 240 85.43 -9.67 -34.50
CA ASN A 240 86.63 -9.13 -35.15
C ASN A 240 86.69 -7.60 -35.05
N GLU A 241 85.54 -6.92 -35.08
CA GLU A 241 85.48 -5.46 -34.90
C GLU A 241 85.76 -5.02 -33.47
N LEU A 242 85.43 -5.85 -32.48
CA LEU A 242 85.76 -5.60 -31.08
C LEU A 242 87.24 -5.86 -30.75
N GLN A 243 87.96 -6.60 -31.59
CA GLN A 243 89.40 -6.83 -31.46
C GLN A 243 90.20 -5.63 -31.96
N GLY A 244 91.35 -5.39 -31.33
CA GLY A 244 92.27 -4.33 -31.72
C GLY A 244 92.47 -3.28 -30.63
N THR A 245 93.07 -2.15 -31.02
CA THR A 245 93.55 -1.17 -30.07
C THR A 245 92.47 -0.17 -29.67
N TRP A 246 92.01 -0.28 -28.43
CA TRP A 246 91.09 0.63 -27.77
C TRP A 246 91.83 1.72 -27.02
N TRP A 247 91.20 2.89 -26.95
CA TRP A 247 91.79 4.06 -26.29
C TRP A 247 90.92 4.52 -25.14
N PHE A 248 91.53 4.72 -23.98
CA PHE A 248 90.85 5.20 -22.78
C PHE A 248 91.60 6.40 -22.23
N ASN A 249 90.88 7.35 -21.64
CA ASN A 249 91.50 8.49 -20.99
C ASN A 249 91.55 8.27 -19.48
N CYS A 250 92.73 8.46 -18.88
CA CYS A 250 92.84 8.47 -17.43
C CYS A 250 92.13 9.73 -16.88
N ASP A 251 91.13 9.53 -16.02
CA ASP A 251 90.37 10.57 -15.35
C ASP A 251 91.24 11.49 -14.47
N ARG A 252 92.38 11.00 -13.97
CA ARG A 252 93.28 11.77 -13.09
C ARG A 252 94.35 12.59 -13.79
N CYS A 253 95.02 12.02 -14.79
CA CYS A 253 96.14 12.70 -15.47
C CYS A 253 95.84 13.10 -16.91
N GLY A 254 94.69 12.70 -17.46
CA GLY A 254 94.33 12.95 -18.86
C GLY A 254 95.19 12.19 -19.87
N CYS A 255 96.10 11.30 -19.43
CA CYS A 255 96.89 10.49 -20.36
C CYS A 255 96.00 9.50 -21.10
N ARG A 256 96.20 9.42 -22.42
CA ARG A 256 95.52 8.47 -23.29
C ARG A 256 96.24 7.11 -23.24
N LEU A 257 95.53 6.09 -22.80
CA LEU A 257 96.01 4.71 -22.68
C LEU A 257 95.54 3.93 -23.91
N SER A 258 96.46 3.23 -24.58
CA SER A 258 96.13 2.24 -25.60
C SER A 258 96.11 0.85 -25.00
N ILE A 259 95.04 0.11 -25.21
CA ILE A 259 94.94 -1.31 -24.88
C ILE A 259 94.59 -2.08 -26.12
N ASP A 260 95.42 -3.06 -26.44
CA ASP A 260 95.14 -3.97 -27.54
C ASP A 260 94.36 -5.17 -26.99
N LEU A 261 93.09 -5.28 -27.36
CA LEU A 261 92.26 -6.41 -26.95
C LEU A 261 92.52 -7.58 -27.89
N SER A 262 93.15 -8.62 -27.34
CA SER A 262 93.41 -9.86 -28.08
C SER A 262 92.16 -10.73 -28.19
N PRO A 263 92.16 -11.75 -29.07
CA PRO A 263 91.06 -12.71 -29.15
C PRO A 263 90.76 -13.41 -27.81
N SER A 264 91.80 -13.65 -27.00
CA SER A 264 91.65 -14.25 -25.67
C SER A 264 90.93 -13.30 -24.71
N ASP A 265 91.29 -12.01 -24.73
CA ASP A 265 90.67 -10.97 -23.90
C ASP A 265 89.19 -10.81 -24.20
N VAL A 266 88.83 -10.76 -25.49
CA VAL A 266 87.42 -10.75 -25.91
C VAL A 266 86.70 -12.05 -25.50
N GLY A 267 87.40 -13.20 -25.53
CA GLY A 267 86.88 -14.47 -25.03
C GLY A 267 86.57 -14.47 -23.53
N LEU A 268 87.40 -13.81 -22.72
CA LEU A 268 87.15 -13.63 -21.28
C LEU A 268 85.93 -12.74 -21.04
N LEU A 269 85.80 -11.64 -21.79
CA LEU A 269 84.63 -10.75 -21.73
C LEU A 269 83.33 -11.48 -22.10
N LEU A 270 83.36 -12.33 -23.14
CA LEU A 270 82.21 -13.17 -23.53
C LEU A 270 81.83 -14.21 -22.47
N SER A 271 82.80 -14.66 -21.68
CA SER A 271 82.59 -15.59 -20.57
C SER A 271 82.07 -14.90 -19.30
N GLY A 272 81.91 -13.57 -19.34
CA GLY A 272 81.40 -12.76 -18.24
C GLY A 272 82.47 -12.19 -17.32
N GLU A 273 83.75 -12.33 -17.66
CA GLU A 273 84.85 -11.74 -16.90
C GLU A 273 85.08 -10.26 -17.29
N THR A 274 85.86 -9.53 -16.48
CA THR A 274 86.18 -8.11 -16.71
C THR A 274 87.67 -7.88 -16.81
N ILE A 275 88.07 -6.95 -17.68
CA ILE A 275 89.48 -6.58 -17.87
C ILE A 275 89.75 -5.24 -17.19
N ASP A 276 90.68 -5.23 -16.25
CA ASP A 276 91.03 -4.03 -15.50
C ASP A 276 92.08 -3.20 -16.23
N ILE A 277 91.67 -1.99 -16.63
CA ILE A 277 92.51 -1.02 -17.31
C ILE A 277 93.19 -0.17 -16.25
N THR A 278 94.52 -0.19 -16.22
CA THR A 278 95.30 0.57 -15.23
C THR A 278 96.19 1.61 -15.89
N CYS A 279 96.24 2.81 -15.30
CA CYS A 279 97.11 3.89 -15.73
C CYS A 279 98.56 3.61 -15.30
N THR A 280 99.50 3.79 -16.22
CA THR A 280 100.92 3.56 -15.96
C THR A 280 101.59 4.70 -15.19
N ALA A 281 101.00 5.90 -15.21
CA ALA A 281 101.56 7.11 -14.60
C ALA A 281 100.95 7.45 -13.23
N CYS A 282 99.72 6.99 -12.95
CA CYS A 282 99.02 7.26 -11.71
C CYS A 282 99.09 6.06 -10.76
N LEU A 283 99.32 6.33 -9.48
CA LEU A 283 99.34 5.34 -8.42
C LEU A 283 98.23 5.61 -7.42
N ASP A 284 97.51 4.57 -7.06
CA ASP A 284 96.54 4.55 -5.96
C ASP A 284 97.17 3.94 -4.71
N PRO A 285 96.74 4.35 -3.50
CA PRO A 285 97.13 3.67 -2.27
C PRO A 285 96.60 2.24 -2.30
N ALA A 286 97.46 1.26 -2.00
CA ALA A 286 97.06 -0.14 -2.02
C ALA A 286 96.02 -0.43 -0.92
N PRO A 287 95.00 -1.27 -1.21
CA PRO A 287 94.02 -1.67 -0.21
C PRO A 287 94.67 -2.41 0.97
N PHE A 288 94.07 -2.30 2.16
CA PHE A 288 94.56 -2.89 3.41
C PHE A 288 94.79 -4.42 3.26
N PRO A 289 95.87 -5.01 3.82
CA PRO A 289 96.82 -4.48 4.81
C PRO A 289 98.07 -3.79 4.22
N PHE A 290 98.12 -3.58 2.90
CA PHE A 290 99.33 -3.13 2.20
C PHE A 290 99.47 -1.59 2.17
N VAL A 291 99.13 -0.90 3.27
CA VAL A 291 98.91 0.56 3.33
C VAL A 291 100.16 1.41 3.00
N LEU A 292 101.35 0.80 3.00
CA LEU A 292 102.62 1.45 2.62
C LEU A 292 103.03 1.21 1.16
N SER A 293 102.19 0.53 0.38
CA SER A 293 102.43 0.21 -1.03
C SER A 293 101.46 0.96 -1.92
N THR A 294 101.88 1.17 -3.17
CA THR A 294 101.09 1.79 -4.21
C THR A 294 100.74 0.77 -5.29
N ILE A 295 99.51 0.78 -5.75
CA ILE A 295 99.05 0.03 -6.93
C ILE A 295 98.83 0.99 -8.09
N ARG A 296 98.84 0.48 -9.32
CA ARG A 296 98.49 1.31 -10.48
C ARG A 296 97.03 1.72 -10.38
N HIS A 297 96.77 2.99 -10.69
CA HIS A 297 95.43 3.54 -10.67
C HIS A 297 94.54 2.81 -11.69
N LYS A 298 93.41 2.28 -11.25
CA LYS A 298 92.45 1.57 -12.10
C LYS A 298 91.50 2.58 -12.73
N VAL A 299 91.58 2.72 -14.05
CA VAL A 299 90.80 3.65 -14.86
C VAL A 299 89.39 3.13 -15.10
N VAL A 300 89.27 1.87 -15.54
CA VAL A 300 87.96 1.24 -15.77
C VAL A 300 88.06 -0.29 -15.66
N SER A 301 86.98 -0.95 -15.24
CA SER A 301 86.81 -2.40 -15.42
C SER A 301 85.97 -2.59 -16.68
N LEU A 302 86.61 -3.04 -17.75
CA LEU A 302 85.94 -3.28 -19.02
C LEU A 302 85.14 -4.57 -18.94
N SER A 303 83.82 -4.48 -19.11
CA SER A 303 82.93 -5.62 -19.33
C SER A 303 82.48 -5.66 -20.79
N LEU A 304 81.95 -6.79 -21.26
CA LEU A 304 81.42 -6.89 -22.63
C LEU A 304 80.34 -5.83 -22.91
N GLY A 305 79.47 -5.56 -21.94
CA GLY A 305 78.42 -4.55 -22.07
C GLY A 305 78.99 -3.15 -22.28
N VAL A 306 79.97 -2.76 -21.45
CA VAL A 306 80.65 -1.45 -21.56
C VAL A 306 81.42 -1.33 -22.88
N LEU A 307 82.06 -2.41 -23.32
CA LEU A 307 82.77 -2.45 -24.60
C LEU A 307 81.82 -2.26 -25.80
N LEU A 308 80.64 -2.89 -25.76
CA LEU A 308 79.61 -2.73 -26.78
C LEU A 308 79.00 -1.32 -26.77
N GLU A 309 78.77 -0.72 -25.59
CA GLU A 309 78.30 0.66 -25.49
C GLU A 309 79.32 1.66 -26.08
N LEU A 310 80.61 1.44 -25.84
CA LEU A 310 81.68 2.22 -26.47
C LEU A 310 81.73 2.02 -27.99
N TYR A 311 81.59 0.78 -28.47
CA TYR A 311 81.52 0.47 -29.90
C TYR A 311 80.32 1.16 -30.58
N MET A 312 79.15 1.15 -29.93
CA MET A 312 77.93 1.78 -30.43
C MET A 312 77.91 3.32 -30.23
N GLY A 313 78.97 3.91 -29.68
CA GLY A 313 79.09 5.35 -29.43
C GLY A 313 78.14 5.89 -28.36
N SER A 314 77.62 5.00 -27.50
CA SER A 314 76.64 5.32 -26.46
C SER A 314 77.29 5.73 -25.13
N ALA A 315 78.60 5.50 -24.97
CA ALA A 315 79.40 5.91 -23.82
C ALA A 315 80.68 6.64 -24.28
N PRO A 316 81.18 7.64 -23.52
CA PRO A 316 82.45 8.31 -23.81
C PRO A 316 83.67 7.41 -23.49
N PRO A 317 84.74 7.44 -24.29
CA PRO A 317 85.98 6.66 -24.08
C PRO A 317 86.94 7.24 -23.03
#